data_AF-A0A1Q4V0W8-F1
#
_entry.id   AF-A0A1Q4V0W8-F1
#
_cell.length_a   1.000
_cell.length_b   1.000
_cell.length_c   1.000
_cell.angle_alpha   90.00
_cell.angle_beta   90.00
_cell.angle_gamma   90.00
#
_symmetry.space_group_name_H-M   'P 1'
#
loop_
_entity.id
_entity.type
_entity.pdbx_description
1 polymer ?
#
loop_
_entity_poly.entity_id
_entity_poly.type
_entity_poly.pdbx_seq_one_letter_code
_entity_poly.pdbx_strand_id
1 'polypeptide(L)'
;MKRTTTPDVITVDEQGRESTVFALKRSCNGCGQPLGDLLDRDLDADGHAVDVRAECPHCRPVAEAERAGCRTWLLTPRTIARVDDDIDQLRVFAKGYWQPGPDGKNRVVGLRIGDGPDRVVARWGDWIIRHPDGRWSVHKAPTGAAS
;
A
#
# COMPACT_ATOMS: atom_id res chain seq x y z
N MET A 1 -22.73 0.68 0.07
CA MET A 1 -22.93 0.91 1.52
C MET A 1 -22.01 2.05 1.94
N LYS A 2 -22.53 3.23 2.30
CA LYS A 2 -21.73 4.30 2.90
C LYS A 2 -21.22 3.74 4.24
N ARG A 3 -19.91 3.53 4.37
CA ARG A 3 -19.32 2.97 5.59
C ARG A 3 -19.34 4.05 6.67
N THR A 4 -19.74 3.65 7.87
CA THR A 4 -20.01 4.54 8.99
C THR A 4 -18.72 5.19 9.49
N THR A 5 -18.82 6.45 9.87
CA THR A 5 -17.82 7.13 10.70
C THR A 5 -18.49 7.31 12.05
N THR A 6 -18.42 6.28 12.89
CA THR A 6 -18.98 6.38 14.25
C THR A 6 -18.14 7.40 15.03
N PRO A 7 -18.74 8.47 15.57
CA PRO A 7 -18.02 9.46 16.38
C PRO A 7 -17.64 8.87 17.74
N ASP A 8 -16.67 9.49 18.40
CA ASP A 8 -16.28 9.12 19.75
C ASP A 8 -17.39 9.50 20.74
N VAL A 9 -17.56 8.67 21.77
CA VAL A 9 -18.54 8.88 22.85
C VAL A 9 -17.78 9.19 24.13
N ILE A 10 -18.06 10.36 24.72
CA ILE A 10 -17.48 10.79 25.99
C ILE A 10 -18.54 10.66 27.08
N THR A 11 -18.22 9.94 28.15
CA THR A 11 -19.06 9.76 29.33
C THR A 11 -18.36 10.30 30.57
N VAL A 12 -19.08 11.09 31.37
CA VAL A 12 -18.57 11.66 32.63
C VAL A 12 -19.30 10.97 33.78
N ASP A 13 -18.56 10.42 34.75
CA ASP A 13 -19.15 9.76 35.92
C ASP A 13 -19.57 10.74 37.04
N GLU A 14 -20.19 10.21 38.09
CA GLU A 14 -20.66 11.00 39.26
C GLU A 14 -19.52 11.72 40.01
N GLN A 15 -18.26 11.33 39.78
CA GLN A 15 -17.07 11.92 40.39
C GLN A 15 -16.39 12.93 39.45
N GLY A 16 -16.99 13.21 38.28
CA GLY A 16 -16.45 14.12 37.27
C GLY A 16 -15.31 13.53 36.44
N ARG A 17 -15.11 12.20 36.46
CA ARG A 17 -14.07 11.56 35.64
C ARG A 17 -14.60 11.30 34.23
N GLU A 18 -13.82 11.66 33.24
CA GLU A 18 -14.13 11.44 31.83
C GLU A 18 -13.64 10.07 31.36
N SER A 19 -14.45 9.40 30.55
CA SER A 19 -14.11 8.17 29.84
C SER A 19 -14.54 8.30 28.39
N THR A 20 -13.66 7.91 27.45
CA THR A 20 -13.91 8.01 26.01
C THR A 20 -13.97 6.62 25.39
N VAL A 21 -15.08 6.33 24.72
CA VAL A 21 -15.23 5.16 23.86
C VAL A 21 -15.06 5.62 22.42
N PHE A 22 -14.01 5.14 21.75
CA PHE A 22 -13.76 5.44 20.35
C PHE A 22 -13.92 4.18 19.49
N ALA A 23 -14.41 4.35 18.27
CA ALA A 23 -14.46 3.27 17.29
C ALA A 23 -13.15 3.20 16.52
N LEU A 24 -12.45 2.07 16.59
CA LEU A 24 -11.25 1.82 15.81
C LEU A 24 -11.55 1.99 14.32
N LYS A 25 -10.63 2.63 13.60
CA LYS A 25 -10.77 2.87 12.17
C LYS A 25 -9.99 1.83 11.38
N ARG A 26 -10.63 1.34 10.33
CA ARG A 26 -10.07 0.41 9.38
C ARG A 26 -9.44 1.16 8.22
N SER A 27 -8.24 0.75 7.84
CA SER A 27 -7.53 1.26 6.66
C SER A 27 -7.13 0.11 5.75
N CYS A 28 -6.98 0.41 4.46
CA CYS A 28 -6.49 -0.55 3.49
C CYS A 28 -5.05 -0.98 3.83
N ASN A 29 -4.77 -2.29 3.93
CA ASN A 29 -3.42 -2.82 4.21
C ASN A 29 -2.41 -2.45 3.11
N GLY A 30 -2.89 -2.11 1.91
CA GLY A 30 -2.04 -1.77 0.78
C GLY A 30 -1.70 -0.29 0.67
N CYS A 31 -2.71 0.58 0.55
CA CYS A 31 -2.51 2.02 0.32
C CYS A 31 -2.79 2.90 1.54
N GLY A 32 -3.21 2.32 2.67
CA GLY A 32 -3.53 3.06 3.88
C GLY A 32 -4.81 3.90 3.82
N GLN A 33 -5.54 3.92 2.69
CA GLN A 33 -6.78 4.70 2.59
C GLN A 33 -7.81 4.24 3.62
N PRO A 34 -8.57 5.19 4.22
CA PRO A 34 -9.58 4.86 5.20
C PRO A 34 -10.72 4.07 4.55
N LEU A 35 -11.14 3.01 5.22
CA LEU A 35 -12.20 2.11 4.79
C LEU A 35 -13.38 2.09 5.75
N GLY A 36 -13.42 2.93 6.78
CA GLY A 36 -14.52 3.05 7.75
C GLY A 36 -14.15 2.53 9.14
N ASP A 37 -15.15 2.13 9.92
CA ASP A 37 -14.93 1.51 11.23
C ASP A 37 -14.41 0.07 11.09
N LEU A 38 -13.55 -0.34 12.03
CA LEU A 38 -13.07 -1.71 12.18
C LEU A 38 -14.16 -2.55 12.87
N LEU A 39 -14.45 -3.72 12.31
CA LEU A 39 -15.45 -4.65 12.83
C LEU A 39 -14.78 -5.98 13.21
N ASP A 40 -15.41 -6.78 14.05
CA ASP A 40 -14.87 -8.08 14.49
C ASP A 40 -14.55 -9.01 13.31
N ARG A 41 -15.36 -8.96 12.23
CA ARG A 41 -15.11 -9.73 11.00
C ARG A 41 -13.82 -9.34 10.26
N ASP A 42 -13.24 -8.20 10.62
CA ASP A 42 -12.01 -7.69 10.03
C ASP A 42 -10.78 -8.14 10.82
N LEU A 43 -10.97 -8.94 11.88
CA LEU A 43 -9.93 -9.54 12.70
C LEU A 43 -9.92 -11.06 12.49
N ASP A 44 -8.73 -11.65 12.47
CA ASP A 44 -8.58 -13.11 12.54
C ASP A 44 -8.67 -13.62 13.99
N ALA A 45 -8.48 -14.93 14.17
CA ALA A 45 -8.58 -15.59 15.47
C ALA A 45 -7.54 -15.10 16.49
N ASP A 46 -6.44 -14.52 16.03
CA ASP A 46 -5.35 -13.97 16.85
C ASP A 46 -5.53 -12.45 17.09
N GLY A 47 -6.58 -11.86 16.53
CA GLY A 47 -6.87 -10.43 16.64
C GLY A 47 -6.07 -9.56 15.67
N HIS A 48 -5.49 -10.13 14.61
CA HIS A 48 -4.82 -9.37 13.57
C HIS A 48 -5.80 -8.92 12.49
N ALA A 49 -5.61 -7.69 12.00
CA ALA A 49 -6.42 -7.17 10.91
C ALA A 49 -6.18 -7.98 9.63
N VAL A 50 -7.25 -8.56 9.08
CA VAL A 50 -7.20 -9.33 7.84
C VAL A 50 -6.83 -8.43 6.64
N ASP A 51 -6.46 -9.03 5.52
CA ASP A 51 -6.23 -8.28 4.28
C ASP A 51 -7.56 -7.83 3.66
N VAL A 52 -7.73 -6.52 3.55
CA VAL A 52 -8.97 -5.88 3.08
C VAL A 52 -8.78 -5.11 1.77
N ARG A 53 -7.65 -5.33 1.08
CA ARG A 53 -7.33 -4.66 -0.20
C ARG A 53 -8.39 -4.88 -1.27
N ALA A 54 -9.06 -6.03 -1.28
CA ALA A 54 -10.14 -6.34 -2.21
C ALA A 54 -11.35 -5.40 -2.10
N GLU A 55 -11.57 -4.84 -0.91
CA GLU A 55 -12.67 -3.91 -0.65
C GLU A 55 -12.32 -2.47 -1.00
N CYS A 56 -11.03 -2.12 -0.93
CA CYS A 56 -10.51 -0.80 -1.27
C CYS A 56 -10.65 -0.53 -2.77
N PRO A 57 -11.37 0.52 -3.20
CA PRO A 57 -11.51 0.84 -4.63
C PRO A 57 -10.17 1.04 -5.34
N HIS A 58 -9.17 1.55 -4.62
CA HIS A 58 -7.82 1.74 -5.16
C HIS A 58 -7.03 0.44 -5.25
N CYS A 59 -6.95 -0.35 -4.17
CA CYS A 59 -6.11 -1.56 -4.14
C CYS A 59 -6.78 -2.82 -4.67
N ARG A 60 -8.09 -2.80 -4.95
CA ARG A 60 -8.80 -3.95 -5.51
C ARG A 60 -8.11 -4.52 -6.77
N PRO A 61 -7.67 -3.72 -7.76
CA PRO A 61 -6.95 -4.23 -8.92
C PRO A 61 -5.66 -4.98 -8.58
N VAL A 62 -4.95 -4.58 -7.51
CA VAL A 62 -3.75 -5.29 -7.04
C VAL A 62 -4.12 -6.66 -6.47
N ALA A 63 -5.15 -6.71 -5.61
CA ALA A 63 -5.64 -7.97 -5.07
C ALA A 63 -6.19 -8.91 -6.16
N GLU A 64 -6.82 -8.36 -7.20
CA GLU A 64 -7.26 -9.13 -8.37
C GLU A 64 -6.07 -9.65 -9.20
N ALA A 65 -5.02 -8.86 -9.39
CA ALA A 65 -3.80 -9.29 -10.06
C ALA A 65 -3.13 -10.47 -9.33
N GLU A 66 -3.04 -10.42 -8.00
CA GLU A 66 -2.52 -11.51 -7.18
C GLU A 66 -3.34 -12.80 -7.35
N ARG A 67 -4.67 -12.70 -7.34
CA ARG A 67 -5.55 -13.87 -7.62
C ARG A 67 -5.39 -14.42 -9.03
N ALA A 68 -5.04 -13.57 -10.00
CA ALA A 68 -4.71 -13.97 -11.36
C ALA A 68 -3.29 -14.59 -11.48
N GLY A 69 -2.56 -14.75 -10.36
CA GLY A 69 -1.24 -15.36 -10.31
C GLY A 69 -0.09 -14.36 -10.51
N CYS A 70 -0.36 -13.05 -10.52
CA CYS A 70 0.71 -12.05 -10.57
C CYS A 70 1.48 -12.03 -9.24
N ARG A 71 2.79 -11.72 -9.32
CA ARG A 71 3.57 -11.33 -8.14
C ARG A 71 3.53 -9.81 -7.99
N THR A 72 3.36 -9.33 -6.78
CA THR A 72 3.16 -7.91 -6.50
C THR A 72 4.08 -7.46 -5.36
N TRP A 73 4.58 -6.23 -5.47
CA TRP A 73 5.41 -5.62 -4.44
C TRP A 73 5.03 -4.16 -4.25
N LEU A 74 4.74 -3.75 -3.02
CA LEU A 74 4.64 -2.34 -2.67
C LEU A 74 6.05 -1.75 -2.58
N LEU A 75 6.34 -0.76 -3.41
CA LEU A 75 7.64 -0.11 -3.45
C LEU A 75 7.67 1.08 -2.47
N THR A 76 8.51 0.99 -1.45
CA THR A 76 8.74 2.04 -0.46
C THR A 76 10.25 2.15 -0.19
N PRO A 77 10.72 3.23 0.45
CA PRO A 77 12.11 3.31 0.90
C PRO A 77 12.54 2.15 1.81
N ARG A 78 11.60 1.54 2.54
CA ARG A 78 11.88 0.41 3.45
C ARG A 78 11.88 -0.94 2.74
N THR A 79 11.17 -1.05 1.62
CA THR A 79 11.01 -2.32 0.90
C THR A 79 11.90 -2.44 -0.33
N ILE A 80 12.49 -1.34 -0.82
CA ILE A 80 13.26 -1.35 -2.08
C ILE A 80 14.35 -2.42 -2.11
N ALA A 81 15.15 -2.59 -1.05
CA ALA A 81 16.24 -3.57 -1.06
C ALA A 81 15.71 -5.00 -1.29
N ARG A 82 14.69 -5.41 -0.54
CA ARG A 82 14.04 -6.72 -0.74
C ARG A 82 13.43 -6.86 -2.13
N VAL A 83 12.80 -5.80 -2.64
CA VAL A 83 12.19 -5.82 -3.97
C VAL A 83 13.25 -5.95 -5.06
N ASP A 84 14.38 -5.27 -4.93
CA ASP A 84 15.53 -5.37 -5.83
C ASP A 84 16.09 -6.79 -5.84
N ASP A 85 16.32 -7.38 -4.65
CA ASP A 85 16.79 -8.77 -4.49
C ASP A 85 15.82 -9.79 -5.15
N ASP A 86 14.52 -9.61 -4.95
CA ASP A 86 13.49 -10.48 -5.56
C ASP A 86 13.49 -10.37 -7.09
N ILE A 87 13.72 -9.18 -7.64
CA ILE A 87 13.78 -8.94 -9.09
C ILE A 87 15.07 -9.51 -9.68
N ASP A 88 16.19 -9.39 -8.98
CA ASP A 88 17.48 -9.94 -9.38
C ASP A 88 17.44 -11.47 -9.50
N GLN A 89 16.73 -12.16 -8.61
CA GLN A 89 16.50 -13.60 -8.71
C GLN A 89 15.74 -14.00 -10.00
N LEU A 90 14.94 -13.09 -10.55
CA LEU A 90 14.25 -13.28 -11.83
C LEU A 90 15.15 -12.98 -13.04
N ARG A 91 16.42 -12.63 -12.81
CA ARG A 91 17.41 -12.22 -13.82
C ARG A 91 16.93 -11.04 -14.67
N VAL A 92 16.15 -10.14 -14.07
CA VAL A 92 15.67 -8.92 -14.71
C VAL A 92 16.47 -7.75 -14.17
N PHE A 93 16.95 -6.89 -15.06
CA PHE A 93 17.68 -5.69 -14.64
C PHE A 93 16.77 -4.75 -13.84
N ALA A 94 17.16 -4.40 -12.61
CA ALA A 94 16.56 -3.33 -11.83
C ALA A 94 17.60 -2.28 -11.43
N LYS A 95 17.18 -1.02 -11.31
CA LYS A 95 18.04 0.07 -10.83
C LYS A 95 17.22 1.19 -10.21
N GLY A 96 17.76 1.81 -9.17
CA GLY A 96 17.19 3.02 -8.58
C GLY A 96 16.90 4.09 -9.65
N TYR A 97 15.69 4.66 -9.59
CA TYR A 97 15.27 5.76 -10.46
C TYR A 97 15.50 7.10 -9.76
N TRP A 98 16.37 7.92 -10.33
CA TRP A 98 16.85 9.15 -9.71
C TRP A 98 16.16 10.38 -10.31
N GLN A 99 15.76 11.31 -9.45
CA GLN A 99 15.28 12.64 -9.84
C GLN A 99 15.90 13.72 -8.96
N PRO A 100 16.08 14.96 -9.48
CA PRO A 100 16.48 16.09 -8.65
C PRO A 100 15.43 16.38 -7.59
N GLY A 101 15.87 16.53 -6.34
CA GLY A 101 15.04 17.02 -5.24
C GLY A 101 14.89 18.54 -5.26
N PRO A 102 14.09 19.11 -4.33
CA PRO A 102 13.93 20.56 -4.18
C PRO A 102 15.24 21.30 -3.89
N ASP A 103 16.24 20.61 -3.33
CA ASP A 103 17.58 21.09 -3.05
C ASP A 103 18.55 20.96 -4.23
N GLY A 104 18.05 20.56 -5.41
CA GLY A 104 18.85 20.30 -6.62
C GLY A 104 19.70 19.03 -6.55
N LYS A 105 19.67 18.29 -5.44
CA LYS A 105 20.43 17.03 -5.29
C LYS A 105 19.63 15.86 -5.83
N ASN A 106 20.30 14.96 -6.55
CA ASN A 106 19.66 13.73 -7.02
C ASN A 106 19.30 12.83 -5.83
N ARG A 107 18.06 12.33 -5.83
CA ARG A 107 17.56 11.38 -4.85
C ARG A 107 16.90 10.22 -5.58
N VAL A 108 16.95 9.02 -5.01
CA VAL A 108 16.18 7.89 -5.50
C VAL A 108 14.71 8.15 -5.16
N VAL A 109 13.85 8.13 -6.18
CA VAL A 109 12.40 8.34 -6.05
C VAL A 109 11.59 7.11 -6.46
N GLY A 110 12.27 6.00 -6.78
CA GLY A 110 11.65 4.80 -7.29
C GLY A 110 12.64 3.75 -7.77
N LEU A 111 12.10 2.75 -8.46
CA LEU A 111 12.83 1.66 -9.07
C LEU A 111 12.44 1.57 -10.55
N ARG A 112 13.45 1.46 -11.40
CA ARG A 112 13.31 1.19 -12.84
C ARG A 112 13.58 -0.29 -13.07
N ILE A 113 12.69 -0.95 -13.81
CA ILE A 113 12.71 -2.39 -14.03
C ILE A 113 12.72 -2.66 -15.54
N GLY A 114 13.62 -3.53 -15.97
CA GLY A 114 13.92 -3.80 -17.36
C GLY A 114 14.90 -2.79 -17.98
N ASP A 115 15.24 -3.04 -19.23
CA ASP A 115 16.09 -2.24 -20.08
C ASP A 115 15.34 -1.75 -21.33
N GLY A 116 15.99 -0.88 -22.13
CA GLY A 116 15.42 -0.40 -23.38
C GLY A 116 14.13 0.43 -23.22
N PRO A 117 13.33 0.58 -24.29
CA PRO A 117 12.12 1.39 -24.31
C PRO A 117 10.96 0.80 -23.48
N ASP A 118 10.94 -0.52 -23.27
CA ASP A 118 9.83 -1.23 -22.61
C ASP A 118 9.96 -1.29 -21.08
N ARG A 119 11.02 -0.68 -20.54
CA ARG A 119 11.24 -0.59 -19.09
C ARG A 119 10.07 0.11 -18.38
N VAL A 120 9.75 -0.34 -17.18
CA VAL A 120 8.77 0.32 -16.31
C VAL A 120 9.46 1.07 -15.19
N VAL A 121 8.81 2.11 -14.69
CA VAL A 121 9.28 2.89 -13.54
C VAL A 121 8.18 2.95 -12.48
N ALA A 122 8.46 2.36 -11.33
CA ALA A 122 7.64 2.46 -10.12
C ALA A 122 8.24 3.53 -9.20
N ARG A 123 7.41 4.45 -8.71
CA ARG A 123 7.78 5.45 -7.71
C ARG A 123 7.45 4.96 -6.30
N TRP A 124 7.89 5.67 -5.28
CA TRP A 124 7.47 5.39 -3.90
C TRP A 124 5.94 5.38 -3.76
N GLY A 125 5.43 4.35 -3.10
CA GLY A 125 4.01 4.08 -2.93
C GLY A 125 3.37 3.29 -4.08
N ASP A 126 4.03 3.18 -5.23
CA ASP A 126 3.53 2.37 -6.34
C ASP A 126 3.63 0.87 -6.03
N TRP A 127 2.74 0.09 -6.64
CA TRP A 127 2.83 -1.36 -6.69
C TRP A 127 3.50 -1.79 -8.00
N ILE A 128 4.57 -2.55 -7.88
CA ILE A 128 5.19 -3.29 -8.98
C ILE A 128 4.42 -4.58 -9.17
N ILE A 129 4.05 -4.91 -10.41
CA ILE A 129 3.30 -6.11 -10.75
C ILE A 129 4.04 -6.88 -11.83
N ARG A 130 4.39 -8.13 -11.55
CA ARG A 130 4.92 -9.11 -12.50
C ARG A 130 3.82 -10.08 -12.91
N HIS A 131 3.48 -10.06 -14.19
CA HIS A 131 2.47 -10.95 -14.78
C HIS A 131 3.05 -12.36 -15.02
N PRO A 132 2.20 -13.40 -15.03
CA PRO A 132 2.63 -14.78 -15.32
C PRO A 132 3.31 -14.95 -16.68
N ASP A 133 2.95 -14.11 -17.66
CA ASP A 133 3.53 -14.11 -19.01
C ASP A 133 4.92 -13.44 -19.09
N GLY A 134 5.45 -12.96 -17.97
CA GLY A 134 6.75 -12.31 -17.92
C GLY A 134 6.72 -10.78 -17.95
N ARG A 135 5.59 -10.16 -18.32
CA ARG A 135 5.48 -8.70 -18.44
C ARG A 135 5.45 -8.01 -17.08
N TRP A 136 5.86 -6.74 -17.07
CA TRP A 136 5.82 -5.88 -15.90
C TRP A 136 4.82 -4.75 -16.10
N SER A 137 4.13 -4.38 -15.03
CA SER A 137 3.29 -3.18 -14.98
C SER A 137 3.39 -2.51 -13.62
N VAL A 138 2.89 -1.28 -13.53
CA VAL A 138 2.88 -0.51 -12.28
C VAL A 138 1.46 -0.05 -11.99
N HIS A 139 0.98 -0.34 -10.79
CA HIS A 139 -0.24 0.26 -10.26
C HIS A 139 0.15 1.45 -9.37
N LYS A 140 -0.27 2.65 -9.78
CA LYS A 140 0.18 3.90 -9.15
C LYS A 140 -0.38 4.07 -7.75
N ALA A 141 0.39 4.69 -6.86
CA ALA A 141 -0.11 5.12 -5.56
C ALA A 141 -1.34 6.06 -5.72
N PRO A 142 -2.21 6.17 -4.70
CA PRO A 142 -3.29 7.15 -4.72
C PRO A 142 -2.73 8.57 -4.80
N THR A 143 -3.33 9.42 -5.64
CA THR A 143 -2.98 10.84 -5.70
C THR A 143 -3.21 11.49 -4.33
N GLY A 144 -2.17 12.06 -3.73
CA GLY A 144 -2.23 12.70 -2.40
C GLY A 144 -1.63 11.90 -1.24
N ALA A 145 -1.13 10.68 -1.48
CA ALA A 145 -0.21 10.03 -0.54
C ALA A 145 1.15 10.77 -0.62
N ALA A 146 1.37 11.72 0.29
CA ALA A 146 2.56 12.57 0.31
C ALA A 146 3.85 11.74 0.37
N SER A 147 4.84 12.18 -0.42
CA SER A 147 6.24 11.74 -0.41
C SER A 147 7.04 12.39 0.70
#